data_AF-V5I722-F1
#
_entry.id   AF-V5I722-F1
#
_cell.length_a   1.000
_cell.length_b   1.000
_cell.length_c   1.000
_cell.angle_alpha   90.00
_cell.angle_beta   90.00
_cell.angle_gamma   90.00
#
_symmetry.space_group_name_H-M   'P 1'
#
loop_
_entity.id
_entity.type
_entity.pdbx_description
1 polymer ?
#
loop_
_entity_poly.entity_id
_entity_poly.type
_entity_poly.pdbx_seq_one_letter_code
_entity_poly.pdbx_strand_id
1 'polypeptide(L)'
;SQYLPPEGIDSVGEHIKLEASLYLDKIKDSQERHLRELLFECLLKRETCISGCDDMSEIDLMEIGSYTELQGGNIVLPNGYSSILEPLRKVIPKDNLLLRHPVKLIKWNCNKKSGKDDSDSDDSDRTVIESPSSSRESSCEKSFKHNVEVVCDNGKKFIG
;
A
#
# COMPACT_ATOMS: atom_id res chain seq x y z
N SER A 1 -1.75 -17.78 22.14
CA SER A 1 -1.04 -16.77 22.93
C SER A 1 -0.59 -15.70 21.97
N GLN A 2 -0.96 -14.44 22.18
CA GLN A 2 -0.43 -13.34 21.37
C GLN A 2 1.04 -13.15 21.79
N TYR A 3 1.94 -13.10 20.82
CA TYR A 3 3.35 -12.79 21.08
C TYR A 3 3.44 -11.33 21.57
N LEU A 4 4.23 -11.10 22.62
CA LEU A 4 4.51 -9.76 23.13
C LEU A 4 6.03 -9.56 23.06
N PRO A 5 6.52 -8.60 22.26
CA PRO A 5 7.94 -8.34 22.18
C PRO A 5 8.47 -7.73 23.48
N PRO A 6 9.81 -7.78 23.71
CA PRO A 6 10.45 -7.08 24.82
C PRO A 6 10.13 -5.57 24.79
N GLU A 7 10.11 -4.93 25.96
CA GLU A 7 9.85 -3.49 26.06
C GLU A 7 10.83 -2.67 25.21
N GLY A 8 10.30 -1.78 24.37
CA GLY A 8 11.07 -0.90 23.50
C GLY A 8 11.61 -1.56 22.22
N ILE A 9 11.10 -2.74 21.85
CA ILE A 9 11.40 -3.40 20.58
C ILE A 9 10.14 -3.45 19.73
N ASP A 10 10.11 -2.59 18.71
CA ASP A 10 8.93 -2.41 17.87
C ASP A 10 9.18 -2.87 16.42
N SER A 11 10.43 -3.12 16.04
CA SER A 11 10.81 -3.56 14.70
C SER A 11 11.35 -4.99 14.64
N VAL A 12 11.17 -5.64 13.49
CA VAL A 12 11.74 -6.96 13.18
C VAL A 12 13.26 -6.93 13.28
N GLY A 13 13.89 -5.86 12.77
CA GLY A 13 15.34 -5.70 12.81
C GLY A 13 15.90 -5.63 14.23
N GLU A 14 15.29 -4.85 15.12
CA GLU A 14 15.71 -4.77 16.53
C GLU A 14 15.53 -6.11 17.25
N HIS A 15 14.40 -6.78 17.03
CA HIS A 15 14.13 -8.07 17.63
C HIS A 15 15.15 -9.13 17.20
N ILE A 16 15.43 -9.23 15.89
CA ILE A 16 16.42 -10.18 15.37
C ILE A 16 17.83 -9.84 15.88
N LYS A 17 18.21 -8.55 15.92
CA LYS A 17 19.52 -8.11 16.44
C LYS A 17 19.69 -8.51 17.92
N LEU A 18 18.65 -8.35 18.75
CA LEU A 18 18.66 -8.80 20.14
C LEU A 18 18.85 -10.32 20.23
N GLU A 19 18.00 -11.10 19.56
CA GLU A 19 18.03 -12.56 19.63
C GLU A 19 19.33 -13.14 19.07
N ALA A 20 19.84 -12.59 17.97
CA ALA A 20 21.13 -12.97 17.40
C ALA A 20 22.28 -12.70 18.38
N SER A 21 22.28 -11.55 19.06
CA SER A 21 23.29 -11.22 20.07
C SER A 21 23.27 -12.22 21.23
N LEU A 22 22.08 -12.51 21.78
CA LEU A 22 21.89 -13.50 22.85
C LEU A 22 22.32 -14.92 22.44
N TYR A 23 22.13 -15.28 21.18
CA TYR A 23 22.59 -16.56 20.63
C TYR A 23 24.13 -16.58 20.51
N LEU A 24 24.73 -15.53 19.95
CA LEU A 24 26.18 -15.45 19.71
C LEU A 24 26.98 -15.42 21.01
N ASP A 25 26.44 -14.82 22.07
CA ASP A 25 27.08 -14.79 23.40
C ASP A 25 27.29 -16.17 24.03
N LYS A 26 26.52 -17.18 23.59
CA LYS A 26 26.67 -18.57 24.06
C LYS A 26 27.84 -19.30 23.38
N ILE A 27 28.38 -18.74 22.28
CA ILE A 27 29.44 -19.35 21.50
C ILE A 27 30.81 -18.88 22.02
N LYS A 28 31.59 -19.82 22.53
CA LYS A 28 32.92 -19.54 23.12
C LYS A 28 34.03 -19.43 22.07
N ASP A 29 33.91 -20.18 20.98
CA ASP A 29 34.87 -20.14 19.88
C ASP A 29 34.67 -18.85 19.07
N SER A 30 35.72 -18.02 18.99
CA SER A 30 35.66 -16.72 18.31
C SER A 30 35.52 -16.85 16.79
N GLN A 31 36.10 -17.88 16.19
CA GLN A 31 35.98 -18.13 14.75
C GLN A 31 34.57 -18.62 14.42
N GLU A 32 34.03 -19.54 15.21
CA GLU A 32 32.65 -20.00 15.03
C GLU A 32 31.67 -18.84 15.23
N ARG A 33 31.86 -18.02 16.27
CA ARG A 33 31.02 -16.84 16.53
C ARG A 33 31.01 -15.89 15.34
N HIS A 34 32.18 -15.53 14.82
CA HIS A 34 32.29 -14.62 13.68
C HIS A 34 31.62 -15.19 12.42
N LEU A 35 31.79 -16.49 12.16
CA LEU A 35 31.12 -17.14 11.03
C LEU A 35 29.60 -17.08 11.15
N ARG A 36 29.05 -17.29 12.36
CA ARG A 36 27.60 -17.21 12.62
C ARG A 36 27.07 -15.78 12.49
N GLU A 37 27.84 -14.80 12.93
CA GLU A 37 27.51 -13.37 12.76
C GLU A 37 27.38 -13.01 11.28
N LEU A 38 28.34 -13.41 10.44
CA LEU A 38 28.28 -13.21 9.00
C LEU A 38 27.07 -13.90 8.35
N LEU A 39 26.68 -15.07 8.85
CA LEU A 39 25.46 -15.75 8.39
C LEU A 39 24.20 -14.96 8.74
N PHE A 40 24.09 -14.44 9.96
CA PHE A 40 22.97 -13.58 10.35
C PHE A 40 22.90 -12.33 9.47
N GLU A 41 24.03 -11.64 9.25
CA GLU A 41 24.06 -10.48 8.36
C GLU A 41 23.61 -10.82 6.94
N CYS A 42 24.07 -11.95 6.41
CA CYS A 42 23.69 -12.40 5.07
C CYS A 42 22.19 -12.70 4.97
N LEU A 43 21.63 -13.39 5.97
CA LEU A 43 20.20 -13.70 6.03
C LEU A 43 19.36 -12.43 6.20
N LEU A 44 19.81 -11.48 7.02
CA LEU A 44 19.11 -10.22 7.22
C LEU A 44 19.09 -9.38 5.93
N LYS A 45 20.21 -9.31 5.20
CA LYS A 45 20.26 -8.64 3.87
C LYS A 45 19.40 -9.34 2.82
N ARG A 46 19.23 -10.66 2.91
CA ARG A 46 18.30 -11.38 2.04
C ARG A 46 16.85 -11.00 2.40
N GLU A 47 16.54 -10.88 3.68
CA GLU A 47 15.20 -10.51 4.13
C GLU A 47 14.80 -9.10 3.72
N THR A 48 15.73 -8.14 3.74
CA THR A 48 15.45 -6.78 3.24
C THR A 48 15.09 -6.80 1.75
N CYS A 49 15.74 -7.66 0.95
CA CYS A 49 15.41 -7.84 -0.46
C CYS A 49 14.02 -8.47 -0.68
N ILE A 50 13.58 -9.34 0.22
CA ILE A 50 12.26 -9.98 0.16
C ILE A 50 11.16 -9.00 0.58
N SER A 51 11.40 -8.27 1.67
CA SER A 51 10.46 -7.29 2.24
C SER A 51 10.41 -5.98 1.46
N GLY A 52 11.44 -5.67 0.66
CA GLY A 52 11.53 -4.44 -0.12
C GLY A 52 11.84 -3.20 0.73
N CYS A 53 12.67 -3.35 1.76
CA CYS A 53 13.13 -2.27 2.65
C CYS A 53 14.66 -2.10 2.61
N ASP A 54 15.17 -0.99 3.15
CA ASP A 54 16.63 -0.75 3.22
C ASP A 54 17.25 -1.40 4.47
N ASP A 55 16.56 -1.39 5.61
CA ASP A 55 16.92 -2.09 6.86
C ASP A 55 15.69 -2.78 7.46
N MET A 56 15.90 -3.89 8.17
CA MET A 56 14.81 -4.59 8.85
C MET A 56 14.23 -3.81 10.05
N SER A 57 14.87 -2.72 10.50
CA SER A 57 14.28 -1.79 11.47
C SER A 57 13.08 -1.00 10.94
N GLU A 58 12.88 -0.98 9.62
CA GLU A 58 11.71 -0.33 8.99
C GLU A 58 10.46 -1.20 9.02
N ILE A 59 10.61 -2.48 9.38
CA ILE A 59 9.54 -3.46 9.39
C ILE A 59 8.97 -3.58 10.79
N ASP A 60 7.68 -3.27 10.93
CA ASP A 60 6.94 -3.41 12.20
C ASP A 60 6.85 -4.88 12.63
N LEU A 61 7.21 -5.12 13.90
CA LEU A 61 7.31 -6.46 14.47
C LEU A 61 5.95 -7.15 14.65
N MET A 62 4.90 -6.38 14.91
CA MET A 62 3.55 -6.92 15.13
C MET A 62 2.84 -7.17 13.79
N GLU A 63 3.13 -6.35 12.79
CA GLU A 63 2.47 -6.41 11.47
C GLU A 63 3.16 -7.35 10.47
N ILE A 64 4.39 -7.81 10.70
CA ILE A 64 5.10 -8.70 9.76
C ILE A 64 4.33 -10.00 9.45
N GLY A 65 3.51 -10.48 10.39
CA GLY A 65 2.67 -11.66 10.21
C GLY A 65 1.40 -11.43 9.39
N SER A 66 1.10 -10.20 8.98
CA SER A 66 -0.10 -9.87 8.20
C SER A 66 0.00 -10.27 6.73
N TYR A 67 1.22 -10.41 6.20
CA TYR A 67 1.44 -10.86 4.82
C TYR A 67 1.06 -12.33 4.67
N THR A 68 0.19 -12.63 3.69
CA THR A 68 -0.28 -14.00 3.45
C THR A 68 0.43 -14.61 2.25
N GLU A 69 1.19 -15.68 2.51
CA GLU A 69 1.81 -16.48 1.45
C GLU A 69 0.84 -17.50 0.86
N LEU A 70 0.70 -17.48 -0.46
CA LEU A 70 -0.07 -18.47 -1.20
C LEU A 70 0.73 -19.76 -1.34
N GLN A 71 0.02 -20.89 -1.31
CA GLN A 71 0.61 -22.20 -1.56
C GLN A 71 0.93 -22.39 -3.04
N GLY A 72 1.95 -23.19 -3.33
CA GLY A 72 2.49 -23.36 -4.69
C GLY A 72 3.72 -22.49 -4.88
N GLY A 73 4.87 -23.12 -5.12
CA GLY A 73 6.16 -22.43 -5.17
C GLY A 73 6.29 -21.38 -6.28
N ASN A 74 7.42 -20.68 -6.26
CA ASN A 74 7.70 -19.62 -7.22
C ASN A 74 7.93 -20.16 -8.64
N ILE A 75 7.24 -19.57 -9.61
CA ILE A 75 7.41 -19.88 -11.04
C ILE A 75 8.03 -18.70 -11.78
N VAL A 76 8.74 -19.00 -12.86
CA VAL A 76 9.22 -17.99 -13.82
C VAL A 76 8.38 -18.11 -15.08
N LEU A 77 7.80 -16.99 -15.52
CA LEU A 77 7.03 -16.94 -16.75
C LEU A 77 7.99 -16.93 -17.95
N PRO A 78 7.88 -17.87 -18.91
CA PRO A 78 8.83 -17.97 -20.03
C PRO A 78 8.98 -16.70 -20.87
N ASN A 79 7.91 -15.92 -20.98
CA ASN A 79 7.87 -14.67 -21.75
C ASN A 79 8.04 -13.41 -20.88
N GLY A 80 8.41 -13.57 -19.60
CA GLY A 80 8.50 -12.48 -18.62
C GLY A 80 7.15 -12.02 -18.08
N TYR A 81 7.19 -11.25 -16.98
CA TYR A 81 6.00 -10.81 -16.24
C TYR A 81 5.10 -9.85 -17.02
N SER A 82 5.68 -9.10 -17.98
CA SER A 82 4.94 -8.20 -18.86
C SER A 82 3.91 -8.92 -19.73
N SER A 83 4.08 -10.22 -20.00
CA SER A 83 3.13 -11.02 -20.78
C SER A 83 1.74 -11.11 -20.13
N ILE A 84 1.63 -10.95 -18.81
CA ILE A 84 0.34 -10.89 -18.10
C ILE A 84 -0.46 -9.64 -18.47
N LEU A 85 0.22 -8.55 -18.83
CA LEU A 85 -0.45 -7.27 -19.14
C LEU A 85 -1.08 -7.28 -20.54
N GLU A 86 -0.63 -8.14 -21.45
CA GLU A 86 -1.11 -8.14 -22.84
C GLU A 86 -2.61 -8.47 -22.96
N PRO A 87 -3.14 -9.54 -22.33
CA PRO A 87 -4.58 -9.81 -22.33
C PRO A 87 -5.37 -8.66 -21.73
N LEU A 88 -4.91 -8.08 -20.62
CA LEU A 88 -5.58 -6.95 -19.95
C LEU A 88 -5.68 -5.74 -20.87
N ARG A 89 -4.59 -5.40 -21.57
CA ARG A 89 -4.55 -4.29 -22.53
C ARG A 89 -5.50 -4.49 -23.71
N LYS A 90 -5.73 -5.72 -24.17
CA LYS A 90 -6.63 -6.02 -25.30
C LYS A 90 -8.09 -5.75 -24.99
N VAL A 91 -8.49 -5.85 -23.71
CA VAL A 91 -9.88 -5.66 -23.26
C VAL A 91 -10.21 -4.18 -23.04
N ILE A 92 -9.21 -3.35 -22.76
CA ILE A 92 -9.39 -1.90 -22.52
C ILE A 92 -9.39 -1.15 -23.86
N PRO A 93 -10.42 -0.32 -24.17
CA PRO A 93 -10.42 0.53 -25.35
C PRO A 93 -9.17 1.43 -25.40
N LYS A 94 -8.58 1.60 -26.60
CA LYS A 94 -7.34 2.36 -26.78
C LYS A 94 -7.45 3.82 -26.32
N ASP A 95 -8.63 4.40 -26.47
CA ASP A 95 -8.90 5.79 -26.07
C ASP A 95 -8.99 5.96 -24.55
N ASN A 96 -9.13 4.85 -23.80
CA ASN A 96 -9.22 4.85 -22.35
C ASN A 96 -7.87 4.55 -21.66
N LEU A 97 -6.86 4.08 -22.40
CA LEU A 97 -5.51 3.81 -21.87
C LEU A 97 -4.47 4.71 -22.56
N LEU A 98 -4.32 5.91 -22.03
CA LEU A 98 -3.47 6.96 -22.61
C LEU A 98 -2.03 6.86 -22.09
N LEU A 99 -1.13 6.43 -22.98
CA LEU A 99 0.31 6.36 -22.69
C LEU A 99 1.02 7.67 -23.03
N ARG A 100 2.07 8.01 -22.27
CA ARG A 100 2.86 9.25 -22.40
C ARG A 100 2.08 10.50 -22.00
N HIS A 101 1.23 10.37 -20.99
CA HIS A 101 0.51 11.47 -20.36
C HIS A 101 0.81 11.50 -18.85
N PRO A 102 2.06 11.84 -18.44
CA PRO A 102 2.37 12.02 -17.02
C PRO A 102 1.42 13.04 -16.40
N VAL A 103 0.80 12.67 -15.29
CA VAL A 103 -0.16 13.53 -14.60
C VAL A 103 0.61 14.58 -13.81
N LYS A 104 0.24 15.85 -14.00
CA LYS A 104 0.83 17.01 -13.32
C LYS A 104 -0.02 17.47 -12.14
N LEU A 105 -1.33 17.56 -12.35
CA LEU A 105 -2.28 18.10 -11.40
C LEU A 105 -3.62 17.41 -11.60
N ILE A 106 -4.25 17.03 -10.50
CA ILE A 106 -5.63 16.60 -10.50
C ILE A 106 -6.41 17.59 -9.62
N LYS A 107 -7.49 18.15 -10.18
CA LYS A 107 -8.38 19.08 -9.48
C LYS A 107 -9.68 18.36 -9.17
N TRP A 108 -9.93 18.08 -7.90
CA TRP A 108 -11.20 17.55 -7.44
C TRP A 108 -12.10 18.69 -6.99
N ASN A 109 -13.30 18.78 -7.57
CA ASN A 109 -14.33 19.68 -7.11
C ASN A 109 -15.08 19.04 -5.94
N CYS A 110 -14.55 19.21 -4.73
CA CYS A 110 -15.30 18.93 -3.52
C CYS A 110 -16.41 19.97 -3.37
N ASN A 111 -17.58 19.74 -3.97
CA ASN A 111 -18.78 20.51 -3.69
C ASN A 111 -19.14 20.29 -2.20
N LYS A 112 -18.57 21.11 -1.32
CA LYS A 112 -18.94 21.17 0.09
C LYS A 112 -20.40 21.64 0.17
N LYS A 113 -21.32 20.71 0.30
CA LYS A 113 -22.54 20.95 1.08
C LYS A 113 -22.19 20.79 2.57
N SER A 114 -21.25 21.58 3.07
CA SER A 114 -21.10 21.76 4.51
C SER A 114 -22.13 22.81 4.91
N GLY A 115 -23.39 22.37 5.04
CA GLY A 115 -24.33 23.08 5.90
C GLY A 115 -23.71 23.09 7.29
N LYS A 116 -23.60 24.28 7.87
CA LYS A 116 -23.41 24.45 9.31
C LYS A 116 -24.51 23.65 9.99
N ASP A 117 -24.14 22.75 10.90
CA ASP A 117 -24.87 22.50 12.13
C ASP A 117 -23.87 21.87 13.10
N ASP A 118 -23.38 22.70 14.02
CA ASP A 118 -22.73 22.26 15.24
C ASP A 118 -23.77 21.48 16.06
N SER A 119 -23.61 20.17 16.17
CA SER A 119 -24.28 19.37 17.20
C SER A 119 -23.45 18.13 17.45
N ASP A 120 -22.81 18.08 18.61
CA ASP A 120 -22.32 16.85 19.21
C ASP A 120 -23.46 15.81 19.18
N SER A 121 -23.26 14.71 18.47
CA SER A 121 -24.09 13.52 18.65
C SER A 121 -23.24 12.28 18.43
N ASP A 122 -23.09 11.58 19.53
CA ASP A 122 -22.68 10.20 19.68
C ASP A 122 -23.49 9.26 18.77
N ASP A 123 -22.83 8.15 18.43
CA ASP A 123 -23.38 6.82 18.17
C ASP A 123 -23.76 6.33 16.73
N SER A 124 -23.22 5.13 16.48
CA SER A 124 -23.77 3.99 15.73
C SER A 124 -23.73 3.92 14.19
N ASP A 125 -23.10 2.83 13.74
CA ASP A 125 -23.20 2.15 12.45
C ASP A 125 -24.55 2.34 11.75
N ARG A 126 -24.54 2.99 10.58
CA ARG A 126 -25.69 2.95 9.68
C ARG A 126 -25.26 2.96 8.21
N THR A 127 -25.33 1.78 7.60
CA THR A 127 -25.25 1.58 6.15
C THR A 127 -26.47 2.19 5.46
N VAL A 128 -26.26 3.07 4.49
CA VAL A 128 -27.31 3.77 3.74
C VAL A 128 -27.84 2.87 2.61
N ILE A 129 -29.12 2.51 2.66
CA ILE A 129 -29.87 1.96 1.53
C ILE A 129 -30.77 3.10 1.04
N GLU A 130 -30.51 3.64 -0.16
CA GLU A 130 -31.33 4.70 -0.76
C GLU A 130 -32.62 4.15 -1.39
N SER A 131 -33.71 4.90 -1.29
CA SER A 131 -34.88 4.77 -2.17
C SER A 131 -35.39 6.16 -2.54
N PRO A 132 -35.79 6.43 -3.80
CA PRO A 132 -36.08 7.78 -4.26
C PRO A 132 -37.58 8.09 -4.25
N SER A 133 -37.98 9.22 -3.66
CA SER A 133 -39.19 9.92 -4.10
C SER A 133 -39.19 11.40 -3.69
N SER A 134 -39.12 12.29 -4.68
CA SER A 134 -40.23 13.18 -5.05
C SER A 134 -39.72 14.49 -5.68
N SER A 135 -40.43 14.84 -6.72
CA SER A 135 -40.31 15.91 -7.70
C SER A 135 -40.31 17.33 -7.13
N ARG A 136 -39.53 18.22 -7.76
CA ARG A 136 -39.96 19.57 -8.19
C ARG A 136 -38.89 20.25 -9.05
N GLU A 137 -39.32 20.75 -10.21
CA GLU A 137 -38.50 21.40 -11.22
C GLU A 137 -38.00 22.78 -10.77
N SER A 138 -36.79 23.14 -11.21
CA SER A 138 -36.41 24.54 -11.40
C SER A 138 -35.35 24.62 -12.49
N SER A 139 -35.66 25.43 -13.50
CA SER A 139 -34.85 25.75 -14.65
C SER A 139 -33.63 26.57 -14.25
N CYS A 140 -32.46 25.94 -14.30
CA CYS A 140 -31.20 26.61 -14.52
C CYS A 140 -30.32 25.63 -15.31
N GLU A 141 -29.66 26.13 -16.35
CA GLU A 141 -28.68 25.38 -17.13
C GLU A 141 -27.63 24.82 -16.15
N LYS A 142 -27.80 23.56 -15.75
CA LYS A 142 -26.81 22.87 -14.93
C LYS A 142 -25.62 22.61 -15.84
N SER A 143 -24.71 23.58 -15.88
CA SER A 143 -23.32 23.35 -16.24
C SER A 143 -22.90 22.11 -15.48
N PHE A 144 -22.64 21.01 -16.21
CA PHE A 144 -22.02 19.83 -15.65
C PHE A 144 -20.68 20.30 -15.10
N LYS A 145 -20.65 20.67 -13.82
CA LYS A 145 -19.41 20.91 -13.10
C LYS A 145 -18.76 19.55 -13.04
N HIS A 146 -17.90 19.30 -14.01
CA HIS A 146 -17.02 18.16 -14.01
C HIS A 146 -16.36 18.05 -12.65
N ASN A 147 -16.51 16.88 -12.05
CA ASN A 147 -16.10 16.68 -10.67
C ASN A 147 -14.58 16.55 -10.57
N VAL A 148 -13.91 16.20 -11.67
CA VAL A 148 -12.47 16.05 -11.74
C VAL A 148 -11.89 16.63 -13.03
N GLU A 149 -10.86 17.47 -12.93
CA GLU A 149 -10.00 17.88 -14.06
C GLU A 149 -8.60 17.30 -13.85
N VAL A 150 -8.10 16.55 -14.83
CA VAL A 150 -6.71 16.04 -14.84
C VAL A 150 -5.91 16.84 -15.85
N VAL A 151 -4.80 17.43 -15.40
CA VAL A 151 -3.85 18.17 -16.23
C VAL A 151 -2.56 17.36 -16.32
N CYS A 152 -2.06 17.15 -17.54
CA CYS A 152 -0.82 16.42 -17.79
C CYS A 152 0.35 17.37 -18.09
N ASP A 153 1.57 16.89 -17.92
CA ASP A 153 2.79 17.67 -18.22
C ASP A 153 2.92 18.05 -19.70
N ASN A 154 2.35 17.23 -20.59
CA ASN A 154 2.30 17.48 -22.02
C ASN A 154 1.24 18.53 -22.43
N GLY A 155 0.63 19.23 -21.45
CA GLY A 155 -0.38 20.27 -21.67
C GLY A 155 -1.79 19.74 -21.95
N LYS A 156 -1.98 18.42 -22.12
CA LYS A 156 -3.31 17.81 -22.30
C LYS A 156 -4.13 17.89 -21.02
N LYS A 157 -5.43 18.03 -21.20
CA LYS A 157 -6.40 18.09 -20.11
C LYS A 157 -7.53 17.10 -20.35
N PHE A 158 -7.93 16.42 -19.30
CA PHE A 158 -9.03 15.47 -19.30
C PHE A 158 -10.03 15.90 -18.25
N ILE A 159 -11.30 15.76 -18.59
CA ILE A 159 -12.38 16.27 -17.77
C ILE A 159 -13.35 15.09 -17.53
N GLY A 160 -13.62 14.81 -16.26
CA GLY A 160 -14.46 13.71 -15.78
C GLY A 160 -15.63 14.18 -14.93
#